data_AF-A0A926PZA4-F1
#
_entry.id   AF-A0A926PZA4-F1
#
_cell.length_a   1.000
_cell.length_b   1.000
_cell.length_c   1.000
_cell.angle_alpha   90.00
_cell.angle_beta   90.00
_cell.angle_gamma   90.00
#
_symmetry.space_group_name_H-M   'P 1'
#
loop_
_entity.id
_entity.type
_entity.pdbx_description
1 polymer ?
#
loop_
_entity_poly.entity_id
_entity_poly.type
_entity_poly.pdbx_seq_one_letter_code
_entity_poly.pdbx_strand_id
1 'polypeptide(L)'
;MRTALAGKSLVPDIIGINSDVATYFPNPDVFVDLNDFGAAELKSRYLDWKWNECITPEGRMIAFPMDTGPTGLFYRADLLQEAGITTDPKELAARAPDWDGFIALGKDLQKSQERAVIALVPQFVTLAWLGWVGSLKALIIPGAANAFGIFWMRQYAQGAIADELIQASRVDGAGFFRQWWTVGLPVLRPGLAFLGIFTFFHIWNDYLWPLIVMTDPGKVTLQVAVQQLNGVYTTDQSMVIAGALMSVIPLIGVFLIGSRHFIANLAAGAMKF
;
A
#
# COMPACT_ATOMS: atom_id res chain seq x y z
N MET A 1 19.61 28.34 6.21
CA MET A 1 19.80 29.68 5.63
C MET A 1 18.90 30.74 6.26
N ARG A 2 17.56 30.58 6.29
CA ARG A 2 16.64 31.55 6.92
C ARG A 2 17.05 32.01 8.34
N THR A 3 17.45 31.09 9.21
CA THR A 3 17.93 31.41 10.57
C THR A 3 19.23 32.21 10.57
N ALA A 4 20.16 31.90 9.66
CA ALA A 4 21.43 32.62 9.52
C ALA A 4 21.24 34.04 8.94
N LEU A 5 20.31 34.19 7.97
CA LEU A 5 19.92 35.49 7.42
C LEU A 5 19.23 36.37 8.47
N ALA A 6 18.29 35.81 9.25
CA ALA A 6 17.63 36.53 10.34
C ALA A 6 18.62 36.93 11.45
N GLY A 7 19.60 36.07 11.75
CA GLY A 7 20.65 36.31 12.75
C GLY A 7 21.88 37.09 12.25
N LYS A 8 21.94 37.45 10.95
CA LYS A 8 23.08 38.11 10.29
C LYS A 8 24.45 37.52 10.63
N SER A 9 24.54 36.20 10.79
CA SER A 9 25.74 35.49 11.22
C SER A 9 25.87 34.18 10.46
N LEU A 10 27.10 33.82 10.05
CA LEU A 10 27.41 32.59 9.31
C LEU A 10 26.70 32.47 7.93
N VAL A 11 26.55 33.58 7.21
CA VAL A 11 26.02 33.57 5.83
C VAL A 11 27.18 33.26 4.86
N PRO A 12 27.12 32.16 4.09
CA PRO A 12 28.17 31.80 3.14
C PRO A 12 28.18 32.69 1.90
N ASP A 13 29.36 32.93 1.31
CA ASP A 13 29.54 33.77 0.11
C ASP A 13 28.92 33.15 -1.16
N ILE A 14 28.90 31.81 -1.26
CA ILE A 14 28.31 31.05 -2.37
C ILE A 14 27.51 29.89 -1.79
N ILE A 15 26.23 29.75 -2.16
CA ILE A 15 25.36 28.67 -1.70
C ILE A 15 24.42 28.17 -2.79
N GLY A 16 24.29 26.84 -2.90
CA GLY A 16 23.23 26.22 -3.69
C GLY A 16 21.94 26.15 -2.87
N ILE A 17 20.84 26.68 -3.39
CA ILE A 17 19.50 26.56 -2.80
C ILE A 17 18.78 25.42 -3.51
N ASN A 18 18.49 24.34 -2.77
CA ASN A 18 17.70 23.23 -3.29
C ASN A 18 16.22 23.48 -2.96
N SER A 19 15.40 23.61 -4.01
CA SER A 19 13.93 23.74 -3.96
C SER A 19 13.42 24.99 -3.20
N ASP A 20 12.16 25.35 -3.41
CA ASP A 20 11.45 26.40 -2.67
C ASP A 20 12.12 27.80 -2.63
N VAL A 21 12.71 28.24 -3.75
CA VAL A 21 13.36 29.56 -3.89
C VAL A 21 12.44 30.72 -3.48
N ALA A 22 11.13 30.59 -3.73
CA ALA A 22 10.12 31.57 -3.35
C ALA A 22 10.10 31.92 -1.85
N THR A 23 10.59 31.01 -0.98
CA THR A 23 10.69 31.25 0.47
C THR A 23 11.69 32.34 0.84
N TYR A 24 12.55 32.77 -0.09
CA TYR A 24 13.56 33.80 0.09
C TYR A 24 13.17 35.16 -0.52
N PHE A 25 12.08 35.22 -1.29
CA PHE A 25 11.58 36.46 -1.91
C PHE A 25 11.35 37.62 -0.94
N PRO A 26 10.98 37.43 0.35
CA PRO A 26 10.86 38.54 1.30
C PRO A 26 12.19 39.24 1.65
N ASN A 27 13.34 38.65 1.30
CA ASN A 27 14.66 39.25 1.52
C ASN A 27 15.49 39.16 0.23
N PRO A 28 15.08 39.80 -0.88
CA PRO A 28 15.76 39.63 -2.16
C PRO A 28 17.10 40.36 -2.22
N ASP A 29 17.29 41.38 -1.37
CA ASP A 29 18.48 42.24 -1.35
C ASP A 29 19.74 41.57 -0.82
N VAL A 30 19.61 40.42 -0.15
CA VAL A 30 20.76 39.64 0.31
C VAL A 30 21.34 38.75 -0.80
N PHE A 31 20.68 38.72 -1.97
CA PHE A 31 21.11 37.98 -3.14
C PHE A 31 21.57 38.94 -4.25
N VAL A 32 22.58 38.50 -4.99
CA VAL A 32 23.02 39.16 -6.21
C VAL A 32 21.95 38.97 -7.29
N ASP A 33 21.63 40.03 -8.04
CA ASP A 33 20.74 39.91 -9.19
C ASP A 33 21.53 39.35 -10.37
N LEU A 34 21.18 38.16 -10.82
CA LEU A 34 21.87 37.45 -11.88
C LEU A 34 21.57 38.05 -13.26
N ASN A 35 20.53 38.87 -13.39
CA ASN A 35 20.27 39.62 -14.62
C ASN A 35 21.45 40.55 -14.97
N ASP A 36 22.10 41.13 -13.96
CA ASP A 36 23.28 42.00 -14.13
C ASP A 36 24.49 41.26 -14.71
N PHE A 37 24.46 39.91 -14.66
CA PHE A 37 25.52 39.02 -15.13
C PHE A 37 25.11 38.24 -16.38
N GLY A 38 24.10 38.72 -17.12
CA GLY A 38 23.70 38.14 -18.40
C GLY A 38 22.79 36.92 -18.30
N ALA A 39 22.16 36.67 -17.14
CA ALA A 39 21.27 35.52 -16.98
C ALA A 39 20.15 35.48 -18.04
N ALA A 40 19.62 36.65 -18.44
CA ALA A 40 18.56 36.76 -19.45
C ALA A 40 18.91 36.06 -20.79
N GLU A 41 20.18 35.99 -21.18
CA GLU A 41 20.63 35.33 -22.41
C GLU A 41 20.41 33.81 -22.38
N LEU A 42 20.30 33.24 -21.18
CA LEU A 42 20.12 31.81 -20.95
C LEU A 42 18.64 31.41 -20.85
N LYS A 43 17.70 32.36 -20.82
CA LYS A 43 16.26 32.10 -20.62
C LYS A 43 15.71 31.06 -21.61
N SER A 44 16.11 31.13 -22.88
CA SER A 44 15.66 30.22 -23.94
C SER A 44 16.04 28.75 -23.71
N ARG A 45 16.95 28.46 -22.77
CA ARG A 45 17.38 27.10 -22.42
C ARG A 45 16.49 26.45 -21.36
N TYR A 46 15.51 27.17 -20.81
CA TYR A 46 14.67 26.71 -19.71
C TYR A 46 13.18 26.83 -20.05
N LEU A 47 12.36 26.02 -19.37
CA LEU A 47 10.90 26.17 -19.43
C LEU A 47 10.48 27.45 -18.72
N ASP A 48 9.50 28.17 -19.28
CA ASP A 48 9.05 29.46 -18.74
C ASP A 48 8.64 29.39 -17.27
N TRP A 49 7.94 28.34 -16.86
CA TRP A 49 7.50 28.19 -15.47
C TRP A 49 8.69 28.01 -14.51
N LYS A 50 9.71 27.22 -14.88
CA LYS A 50 10.93 27.03 -14.07
C LYS A 50 11.77 28.30 -13.97
N TRP A 51 11.83 29.04 -15.08
CA TRP A 51 12.53 30.32 -15.12
C TRP A 51 11.87 31.34 -14.18
N ASN A 52 10.54 31.41 -14.21
CA ASN A 52 9.78 32.36 -13.40
C ASN A 52 9.84 32.07 -11.89
N GLU A 53 10.06 30.81 -11.47
CA GLU A 53 10.26 30.46 -10.04
C GLU A 53 11.54 31.06 -9.43
N CYS A 54 12.50 31.48 -10.27
CA CYS A 54 13.75 32.08 -9.84
C CYS A 54 13.71 33.62 -9.80
N ILE A 55 12.59 34.22 -10.19
CA ILE A 55 12.39 35.66 -10.31
C ILE A 55 11.49 36.13 -9.16
N THR A 56 11.95 37.14 -8.41
CA THR A 56 11.16 37.74 -7.34
C THR A 56 9.99 38.56 -7.91
N PRO A 57 8.95 38.90 -7.14
CA PRO A 57 7.86 39.76 -7.61
C PRO A 57 8.34 41.12 -8.16
N GLU A 58 9.48 41.60 -7.70
CA GLU A 58 10.15 42.84 -8.12
C GLU A 58 11.02 42.67 -9.38
N GLY A 59 11.06 41.46 -9.98
CA GLY A 59 11.75 41.17 -11.23
C GLY A 59 13.21 40.78 -11.09
N ARG A 60 13.74 40.62 -9.88
CA ARG A 60 15.15 40.26 -9.64
C ARG A 60 15.36 38.77 -9.82
N MET A 61 16.43 38.36 -10.50
CA MET A 61 16.77 36.94 -10.65
C MET A 61 17.77 36.53 -9.57
N ILE A 62 17.27 35.88 -8.51
CA ILE A 62 18.07 35.56 -7.31
C ILE A 62 18.61 34.12 -7.28
N ALA A 63 18.18 33.29 -8.24
CA ALA A 63 18.62 31.90 -8.39
C ALA A 63 18.67 31.50 -9.88
N PHE A 64 19.37 30.41 -10.18
CA PHE A 64 19.29 29.76 -11.50
C PHE A 64 18.44 28.49 -11.40
N PRO A 65 17.60 28.19 -12.41
CA PRO A 65 16.88 26.92 -12.45
C PRO A 65 17.90 25.78 -12.52
N MET A 66 17.95 24.96 -11.48
CA MET A 66 18.84 23.82 -11.38
C MET A 66 18.02 22.56 -11.11
N ASP A 67 18.28 21.51 -11.87
CA ASP A 67 17.66 20.20 -11.65
C ASP A 67 18.52 19.45 -10.61
N THR A 68 18.20 19.57 -9.32
CA THR A 68 19.04 18.96 -8.27
C THR A 68 18.61 17.54 -7.92
N GLY A 69 19.48 16.60 -8.31
CA GLY A 69 19.61 15.23 -7.82
C GLY A 69 20.08 14.28 -8.94
N PRO A 70 20.98 13.31 -8.70
CA PRO A 70 21.14 12.22 -9.66
C PRO A 70 19.80 11.47 -9.74
N THR A 71 19.04 11.71 -10.79
CA THR A 71 17.82 10.96 -11.08
C THR A 71 18.25 9.65 -11.72
N GLY A 72 18.29 8.59 -10.90
CA GLY A 72 18.33 7.23 -11.42
C GLY A 72 16.98 6.95 -12.08
N LEU A 73 16.96 6.86 -13.40
CA LEU A 73 15.79 6.36 -14.10
C LEU A 73 15.77 4.84 -13.87
N PHE A 74 14.92 4.41 -12.93
CA PHE A 74 14.78 2.99 -12.64
C PHE A 74 13.98 2.31 -13.76
N TYR A 75 14.70 1.75 -14.72
CA TYR A 75 14.12 1.10 -15.88
C TYR A 75 13.64 -0.31 -15.52
N ARG A 76 12.33 -0.45 -15.28
CA ARG A 76 11.67 -1.73 -14.96
C ARG A 76 11.45 -2.58 -16.22
N ALA A 77 12.55 -3.07 -16.80
CA ALA A 77 12.50 -3.98 -17.95
C ALA A 77 11.68 -5.25 -17.66
N ASP A 78 11.65 -5.70 -16.42
CA ASP A 78 10.84 -6.80 -15.93
C ASP A 78 9.33 -6.56 -16.13
N LEU A 79 8.83 -5.36 -15.82
CA LEU A 79 7.42 -5.01 -16.02
C LEU A 79 7.04 -4.89 -17.50
N LEU A 80 7.97 -4.36 -18.32
CA LEU A 80 7.79 -4.28 -19.77
C LEU A 80 7.77 -5.69 -20.39
N GLN A 81 8.65 -6.58 -19.94
CA GLN A 81 8.70 -7.97 -20.37
C GLN A 81 7.44 -8.75 -19.96
N GLU A 82 6.97 -8.57 -18.72
CA GLU A 82 5.68 -9.13 -18.25
C GLU A 82 4.49 -8.63 -19.08
N ALA A 83 4.58 -7.38 -19.55
CA ALA A 83 3.60 -6.78 -20.45
C ALA A 83 3.69 -7.22 -21.92
N GLY A 84 4.70 -8.00 -22.30
CA GLY A 84 4.99 -8.28 -23.71
C GLY A 84 5.36 -7.04 -24.52
N ILE A 85 5.86 -5.99 -23.85
CA ILE A 85 6.31 -4.74 -24.43
C ILE A 85 7.83 -4.80 -24.60
N THR A 86 8.35 -4.20 -25.68
CA THR A 86 9.79 -4.10 -25.92
C THR A 86 10.52 -3.48 -24.72
N THR A 87 11.64 -4.08 -24.33
CA THR A 87 12.52 -3.56 -23.29
C THR A 87 13.65 -2.71 -23.86
N ASP A 88 13.74 -2.56 -25.19
CA ASP A 88 14.70 -1.65 -25.80
C ASP A 88 14.27 -0.17 -25.62
N PRO A 89 15.09 0.68 -24.99
CA PRO A 89 14.71 2.06 -24.71
C PRO A 89 14.45 2.90 -25.96
N LYS A 90 15.08 2.60 -27.11
CA LYS A 90 14.89 3.37 -28.35
C LYS A 90 13.55 3.01 -28.99
N GLU A 91 13.21 1.73 -29.02
CA GLU A 91 11.91 1.27 -29.49
C GLU A 91 10.78 1.76 -28.58
N LEU A 92 11.01 1.80 -27.27
CA LEU A 92 10.03 2.31 -26.30
C LEU A 92 9.80 3.81 -26.47
N ALA A 93 10.87 4.60 -26.63
CA ALA A 93 10.79 6.04 -26.89
C ALA A 93 10.05 6.35 -28.21
N ALA A 94 10.25 5.52 -29.24
CA ALA A 94 9.53 5.65 -30.51
C ALA A 94 8.02 5.37 -30.39
N ARG A 95 7.60 4.58 -29.38
CA ARG A 95 6.19 4.27 -29.10
C ARG A 95 5.48 5.33 -28.25
N ALA A 96 6.23 6.17 -27.55
CA ALA A 96 5.72 7.26 -26.73
C ALA A 96 6.41 8.60 -27.06
N PRO A 97 6.31 9.10 -28.31
CA PRO A 97 6.96 10.35 -28.72
C PRO A 97 6.29 11.60 -28.14
N ASP A 98 5.04 11.47 -27.69
CA ASP A 98 4.21 12.52 -27.12
C ASP A 98 3.41 12.00 -25.91
N TRP A 99 2.66 12.91 -25.27
CA TRP A 99 1.88 12.59 -24.08
C TRP A 99 0.77 11.57 -24.33
N ASP A 100 0.16 11.57 -25.52
CA ASP A 100 -0.90 10.62 -25.85
C ASP A 100 -0.34 9.21 -26.02
N GLY A 101 0.81 9.07 -26.69
CA GLY A 101 1.56 7.82 -26.80
C GLY A 101 2.06 7.32 -25.45
N PHE A 102 2.52 8.22 -24.58
CA PHE A 102 2.92 7.89 -23.22
C PHE A 102 1.76 7.36 -22.37
N ILE A 103 0.59 8.01 -22.44
CA ILE A 103 -0.63 7.57 -21.72
C ILE A 103 -1.13 6.22 -22.27
N ALA A 104 -1.09 6.02 -23.59
CA ALA A 104 -1.47 4.75 -24.22
C ALA A 104 -0.54 3.59 -23.78
N LEU A 105 0.77 3.83 -23.74
CA LEU A 105 1.75 2.88 -23.23
C LEU A 105 1.48 2.53 -21.75
N GLY A 106 1.13 3.53 -20.93
CA GLY A 106 0.73 3.32 -19.54
C GLY A 106 -0.52 2.46 -19.39
N LYS A 107 -1.52 2.60 -20.27
CA LYS A 107 -2.72 1.74 -20.28
C LYS A 107 -2.41 0.31 -20.70
N ASP A 108 -1.44 0.10 -21.59
CA ASP A 108 -1.02 -1.25 -21.98
C ASP A 108 -0.26 -1.95 -20.84
N LEU A 109 0.62 -1.23 -20.15
CA LEU A 109 1.27 -1.70 -18.91
C LEU A 109 0.26 -2.00 -17.78
N GLN A 110 -0.82 -1.23 -17.70
CA GLN A 110 -1.88 -1.44 -16.70
C GLN A 110 -2.64 -2.76 -16.92
N LYS A 111 -2.76 -3.23 -18.16
CA LYS A 111 -3.46 -4.48 -18.48
C LYS A 111 -2.65 -5.72 -18.07
N SER A 112 -1.32 -5.60 -18.00
CA SER A 112 -0.41 -6.71 -17.74
C SER A 112 0.05 -6.84 -16.30
N GLN A 113 0.09 -5.76 -15.52
CA GLN A 113 0.43 -5.86 -14.11
C GLN A 113 -0.64 -6.65 -13.34
N GLU A 114 -0.18 -7.50 -12.42
CA GLU A 114 -1.03 -8.20 -11.45
C GLU A 114 -2.07 -7.24 -10.85
N ARG A 115 -3.35 -7.55 -11.11
CA ARG A 115 -4.53 -6.75 -10.71
C ARG A 115 -4.61 -6.46 -9.20
N ALA A 116 -3.80 -7.11 -8.37
CA ALA A 116 -3.87 -7.04 -6.92
C ALA A 116 -3.62 -5.62 -6.38
N VAL A 117 -2.59 -4.90 -6.86
CA VAL A 117 -2.29 -3.54 -6.37
C VAL A 117 -3.28 -2.52 -6.92
N ILE A 118 -3.75 -2.72 -8.16
CA ILE A 118 -4.74 -1.83 -8.80
C ILE A 118 -6.12 -1.95 -8.14
N ALA A 119 -6.48 -3.13 -7.62
CA ALA A 119 -7.74 -3.35 -6.90
C ALA A 119 -7.83 -2.55 -5.57
N LEU A 120 -6.69 -2.15 -5.00
CA LEU A 120 -6.65 -1.36 -3.77
C LEU A 120 -7.19 0.05 -3.97
N VAL A 121 -7.01 0.64 -5.16
CA VAL A 121 -7.42 2.03 -5.44
C VAL A 121 -8.95 2.17 -5.41
N PRO A 122 -9.75 1.38 -6.15
CA PRO A 122 -11.20 1.43 -6.04
C PRO A 122 -11.71 1.12 -4.62
N GLN A 123 -11.09 0.16 -3.93
CA GLN A 123 -11.46 -0.19 -2.55
C GLN A 123 -11.22 1.00 -1.60
N PHE A 124 -10.06 1.64 -1.68
CA PHE A 124 -9.73 2.82 -0.90
C PHE A 124 -10.70 3.97 -1.19
N VAL A 125 -10.94 4.28 -2.47
CA VAL A 125 -11.87 5.36 -2.87
C VAL A 125 -13.28 5.10 -2.35
N THR A 126 -13.76 3.86 -2.40
CA THR A 126 -15.08 3.48 -1.86
C THR A 126 -15.15 3.73 -0.36
N LEU A 127 -14.13 3.34 0.39
CA LEU A 127 -14.10 3.55 1.84
C LEU A 127 -13.88 5.01 2.24
N ALA A 128 -13.15 5.78 1.42
CA ALA A 128 -13.01 7.22 1.60
C ALA A 128 -14.36 7.92 1.40
N TRP A 129 -15.12 7.55 0.36
CA TRP A 129 -16.47 8.07 0.14
C TRP A 129 -17.44 7.70 1.27
N LEU A 130 -17.30 6.51 1.85
CA LEU A 130 -18.04 6.08 3.04
C LEU A 130 -17.56 6.73 4.35
N GLY A 131 -16.44 7.45 4.35
CA GLY A 131 -15.84 8.06 5.54
C GLY A 131 -15.26 7.05 6.53
N TRP A 132 -14.87 5.86 6.07
CA TRP A 132 -14.34 4.79 6.92
C TRP A 132 -12.81 4.82 7.07
N VAL A 133 -12.12 5.53 6.18
CA VAL A 133 -10.65 5.70 6.23
C VAL A 133 -10.24 6.26 7.60
N GLY A 134 -9.18 5.69 8.17
CA GLY A 134 -8.71 6.01 9.52
C GLY A 134 -9.47 5.30 10.66
N SER A 135 -10.41 4.40 10.35
CA SER A 135 -11.16 3.63 11.35
C SER A 135 -10.97 2.11 11.20
N LEU A 136 -11.08 1.37 12.31
CA LEU A 136 -11.01 -0.10 12.30
C LEU A 136 -12.08 -0.76 11.42
N LYS A 137 -13.20 -0.07 11.15
CA LYS A 137 -14.27 -0.58 10.27
C LYS A 137 -13.76 -0.80 8.84
N ALA A 138 -12.80 0.03 8.39
CA ALA A 138 -12.16 -0.12 7.09
C ALA A 138 -11.27 -1.37 6.98
N LEU A 139 -10.89 -1.96 8.11
CA LEU A 139 -10.18 -3.24 8.15
C LEU A 139 -11.16 -4.41 8.28
N ILE A 140 -12.12 -4.31 9.21
CA ILE A 140 -13.00 -5.41 9.59
C ILE A 140 -14.01 -5.74 8.49
N ILE A 141 -14.73 -4.74 7.97
CA ILE A 141 -15.89 -4.98 7.09
C ILE A 141 -15.44 -5.56 5.73
N PRO A 142 -14.43 -5.00 5.04
CA PRO A 142 -13.96 -5.59 3.78
C PRO A 142 -13.38 -7.00 3.97
N GLY A 143 -12.68 -7.25 5.09
CA GLY A 143 -12.09 -8.56 5.40
C GLY A 143 -13.09 -9.62 5.86
N ALA A 144 -14.29 -9.22 6.31
CA ALA A 144 -15.29 -10.13 6.89
C ALA A 144 -15.83 -11.16 5.90
N ALA A 145 -15.89 -10.81 4.61
CA ALA A 145 -16.34 -11.70 3.56
C ALA A 145 -15.33 -11.70 2.41
N ASN A 146 -14.48 -12.72 2.37
CA ASN A 146 -13.51 -12.91 1.31
C ASN A 146 -13.88 -14.09 0.41
N ALA A 147 -13.45 -14.03 -0.85
CA ALA A 147 -13.77 -15.03 -1.86
C ALA A 147 -13.31 -16.44 -1.46
N PHE A 148 -12.14 -16.55 -0.82
CA PHE A 148 -11.61 -17.82 -0.32
C PHE A 148 -12.55 -18.45 0.71
N GLY A 149 -13.00 -17.69 1.71
CA GLY A 149 -13.87 -18.18 2.77
C GLY A 149 -15.22 -18.66 2.24
N ILE A 150 -15.81 -17.95 1.28
CA ILE A 150 -17.04 -18.37 0.60
C ILE A 150 -16.81 -19.67 -0.16
N PHE A 151 -15.74 -19.74 -0.95
CA PHE A 151 -15.41 -20.92 -1.73
C PHE A 151 -15.14 -22.13 -0.82
N TRP A 152 -14.29 -21.96 0.20
CA TRP A 152 -13.95 -22.99 1.18
C TRP A 152 -15.20 -23.54 1.87
N MET A 153 -16.05 -22.67 2.41
CA MET A 153 -17.26 -23.11 3.11
C MET A 153 -18.23 -23.82 2.18
N ARG A 154 -18.34 -23.38 0.92
CA ARG A 154 -19.15 -24.07 -0.08
C ARG A 154 -18.63 -25.47 -0.36
N GLN A 155 -17.33 -25.62 -0.62
CA GLN A 155 -16.72 -26.92 -0.90
C GLN A 155 -16.81 -27.85 0.31
N TYR A 156 -16.52 -27.35 1.50
CA TYR A 156 -16.63 -28.12 2.74
C TYR A 156 -18.07 -28.56 3.00
N ALA A 157 -19.05 -27.68 2.82
CA ALA A 157 -20.46 -28.00 3.02
C ALA A 157 -20.95 -29.09 2.05
N GLN A 158 -20.55 -29.03 0.78
CA GLN A 158 -20.89 -30.04 -0.22
C GLN A 158 -20.35 -31.43 0.12
N GLY A 159 -19.16 -31.51 0.73
CA GLY A 159 -18.58 -32.79 1.13
C GLY A 159 -19.02 -33.29 2.51
N ALA A 160 -19.36 -32.39 3.43
CA ALA A 160 -19.63 -32.74 4.83
C ALA A 160 -21.11 -32.98 5.13
N ILE A 161 -22.03 -32.28 4.45
CA ILE A 161 -23.47 -32.40 4.70
C ILE A 161 -24.05 -33.44 3.76
N ALA A 162 -24.45 -34.58 4.31
CA ALA A 162 -25.14 -35.63 3.57
C ALA A 162 -26.57 -35.20 3.22
N ASP A 163 -27.02 -35.46 1.99
CA ASP A 163 -28.35 -35.07 1.52
C ASP A 163 -29.47 -35.74 2.35
N GLU A 164 -29.21 -36.93 2.89
CA GLU A 164 -30.13 -37.68 3.74
C GLU A 164 -30.43 -36.92 5.05
N LEU A 165 -29.45 -36.22 5.62
CA LEU A 165 -29.65 -35.39 6.83
C LEU A 165 -30.55 -34.20 6.54
N ILE A 166 -30.42 -33.60 5.35
CA ILE A 166 -31.29 -32.52 4.89
C ILE A 166 -32.71 -33.04 4.65
N GLN A 167 -32.87 -34.23 4.06
CA GLN A 167 -34.18 -34.83 3.82
C GLN A 167 -34.86 -35.23 5.12
N ALA A 168 -34.14 -35.89 6.05
CA ALA A 168 -34.67 -36.30 7.35
C ALA A 168 -35.18 -35.09 8.15
N SER A 169 -34.39 -34.01 8.22
CA SER A 169 -34.81 -32.80 8.93
C SER A 169 -36.03 -32.12 8.30
N ARG A 170 -36.25 -32.26 6.99
CA ARG A 170 -37.50 -31.79 6.34
C ARG A 170 -38.70 -32.65 6.71
N VAL A 171 -38.53 -33.97 6.80
CA VAL A 171 -39.59 -34.90 7.27
C VAL A 171 -39.96 -34.57 8.73
N ASP A 172 -38.98 -34.21 9.56
CA ASP A 172 -39.18 -33.73 10.94
C ASP A 172 -39.82 -32.31 11.03
N GLY A 173 -40.20 -31.72 9.90
CA GLY A 173 -40.83 -30.40 9.84
C GLY A 173 -39.89 -29.23 10.17
N ALA A 174 -38.57 -29.42 10.09
CA ALA A 174 -37.63 -28.32 10.30
C ALA A 174 -37.66 -27.34 9.11
N GLY A 175 -38.06 -26.09 9.38
CA GLY A 175 -37.88 -24.99 8.43
C GLY A 175 -36.40 -24.64 8.20
N PHE A 176 -36.11 -23.87 7.15
CA PHE A 176 -34.73 -23.57 6.70
C PHE A 176 -33.80 -23.09 7.82
N PHE A 177 -34.23 -22.12 8.63
CA PHE A 177 -33.39 -21.58 9.72
C PHE A 177 -33.09 -22.62 10.81
N ARG A 178 -34.08 -23.45 11.17
CA ARG A 178 -33.89 -24.53 12.13
C ARG A 178 -32.93 -25.56 11.55
N GLN A 179 -33.15 -25.97 10.31
CA GLN A 179 -32.28 -26.90 9.58
C GLN A 179 -30.83 -26.39 9.50
N TRP A 180 -30.62 -25.10 9.20
CA TRP A 180 -29.29 -24.50 9.18
C TRP A 180 -28.65 -24.51 10.57
N TRP A 181 -29.36 -24.13 11.62
CA TRP A 181 -28.80 -24.02 12.97
C TRP A 181 -28.54 -25.38 13.64
N THR A 182 -29.43 -26.35 13.45
CA THR A 182 -29.38 -27.63 14.17
C THR A 182 -28.70 -28.76 13.40
N VAL A 183 -28.69 -28.70 12.06
CA VAL A 183 -28.07 -29.73 11.21
C VAL A 183 -26.83 -29.18 10.51
N GLY A 184 -26.98 -28.08 9.77
CA GLY A 184 -25.88 -27.51 8.99
C GLY A 184 -24.73 -27.03 9.86
N LEU A 185 -24.99 -26.08 10.77
CA LEU A 185 -23.96 -25.41 11.56
C LEU A 185 -23.10 -26.38 12.39
N PRO A 186 -23.65 -27.38 13.11
CA PRO A 186 -22.83 -28.34 13.87
C PRO A 186 -21.90 -29.16 12.99
N VAL A 187 -22.36 -29.61 11.82
CA VAL A 187 -21.56 -30.36 10.84
C VAL A 187 -20.45 -29.48 10.25
N LEU A 188 -20.74 -28.19 10.04
CA LEU A 188 -19.79 -27.22 9.49
C LEU A 188 -18.78 -26.67 10.50
N ARG A 189 -18.94 -26.91 11.81
CA ARG A 189 -18.04 -26.40 12.87
C ARG A 189 -16.55 -26.65 12.60
N PRO A 190 -16.11 -27.84 12.14
CA PRO A 190 -14.70 -28.07 11.88
C PRO A 190 -14.18 -27.25 10.68
N GLY A 191 -14.99 -27.12 9.62
CA GLY A 191 -14.68 -26.26 8.47
C GLY A 191 -14.61 -24.78 8.83
N LEU A 192 -15.47 -24.32 9.74
CA LEU A 192 -15.46 -22.96 10.29
C LEU A 192 -14.23 -22.72 11.18
N ALA A 193 -13.81 -23.71 11.97
CA ALA A 193 -12.61 -23.61 12.80
C ALA A 193 -11.35 -23.45 11.92
N PHE A 194 -11.21 -24.25 10.86
CA PHE A 194 -10.15 -24.08 9.87
C PHE A 194 -10.17 -22.67 9.27
N LEU A 195 -11.34 -22.24 8.77
CA LEU A 195 -11.47 -20.94 8.13
C LEU A 195 -11.12 -19.79 9.08
N GLY A 196 -11.55 -19.88 10.34
CA GLY A 196 -11.27 -18.87 11.36
C GLY A 196 -9.76 -18.74 11.64
N ILE A 197 -9.06 -19.87 11.80
CA ILE A 197 -7.61 -19.89 12.01
C ILE A 197 -6.88 -19.35 10.77
N PHE A 198 -7.25 -19.85 9.58
CA PHE A 198 -6.64 -19.41 8.33
C PHE A 198 -6.83 -17.91 8.11
N THR A 199 -8.04 -17.41 8.32
CA THR A 199 -8.38 -15.99 8.17
C THR A 199 -7.65 -15.14 9.21
N PHE A 200 -7.55 -15.60 10.45
CA PHE A 200 -6.80 -14.91 11.50
C PHE A 200 -5.32 -14.76 11.10
N PHE A 201 -4.68 -15.85 10.67
CA PHE A 201 -3.29 -15.81 10.24
C PHE A 201 -3.09 -14.84 9.07
N HIS A 202 -4.00 -14.86 8.10
CA HIS A 202 -3.94 -13.97 6.94
C HIS A 202 -4.08 -12.49 7.34
N ILE A 203 -5.13 -12.13 8.08
CA ILE A 203 -5.39 -10.75 8.49
C ILE A 203 -4.33 -10.24 9.49
N TRP A 204 -3.85 -11.11 10.39
CA TRP A 204 -2.82 -10.74 11.36
C TRP A 204 -1.47 -10.42 10.74
N ASN A 205 -1.14 -11.05 9.60
CA ASN A 205 0.08 -10.77 8.84
C ASN A 205 -0.11 -9.69 7.77
N ASP A 206 -1.33 -9.19 7.58
CA ASP A 206 -1.59 -8.14 6.61
C ASP A 206 -0.95 -6.82 7.05
N TYR A 207 -0.20 -6.23 6.13
CA TYR A 207 0.56 -5.01 6.33
C TYR A 207 0.11 -3.92 5.37
N LEU A 208 -0.02 -4.27 4.09
CA LEU A 208 -0.20 -3.31 3.01
C LEU A 208 -1.52 -2.56 3.14
N TRP A 209 -2.62 -3.27 3.39
CA TRP A 209 -3.92 -2.62 3.49
C TRP A 209 -4.06 -1.71 4.72
N PRO A 210 -3.69 -2.15 5.95
CA PRO A 210 -3.64 -1.27 7.10
C PRO A 210 -2.76 -0.04 6.92
N LEU A 211 -1.59 -0.17 6.27
CA LEU A 211 -0.69 0.94 5.99
C LEU A 211 -1.37 2.03 5.13
N ILE A 212 -2.17 1.61 4.15
CA ILE A 212 -2.85 2.53 3.23
C ILE A 212 -4.06 3.22 3.89
N VAL A 213 -4.86 2.46 4.65
CA VAL A 213 -6.17 2.94 5.11
C VAL A 213 -6.16 3.55 6.50
N MET A 214 -5.15 3.27 7.33
CA MET A 214 -5.01 3.81 8.68
C MET A 214 -4.17 5.08 8.66
N THR A 215 -4.81 6.22 8.89
CA THR A 215 -4.17 7.55 8.84
C THR A 215 -3.71 8.06 10.19
N ASP A 216 -4.23 7.50 11.29
CA ASP A 216 -3.86 7.87 12.67
C ASP A 216 -2.69 7.00 13.15
N PRO A 217 -1.49 7.56 13.37
CA PRO A 217 -0.33 6.81 13.83
C PRO A 217 -0.56 6.08 15.16
N GLY A 218 -1.48 6.57 16.01
CA GLY A 218 -1.81 5.95 17.28
C GLY A 218 -2.75 4.74 17.16
N LYS A 219 -3.26 4.42 15.96
CA LYS A 219 -4.26 3.36 15.73
C LYS A 219 -3.86 2.36 14.65
N VAL A 220 -2.58 2.28 14.31
CA VAL A 220 -2.08 1.31 13.32
C VAL A 220 -2.05 -0.11 13.89
N THR A 221 -2.03 -1.11 12.99
CA THR A 221 -1.87 -2.51 13.39
C THR A 221 -0.45 -2.77 13.88
N LEU A 222 -0.27 -3.84 14.66
CA LEU A 222 1.04 -4.22 15.18
C LEU A 222 2.06 -4.46 14.06
N GLN A 223 1.64 -5.08 12.94
CA GLN A 223 2.54 -5.30 11.79
C GLN A 223 3.05 -3.99 11.20
N VAL A 224 2.19 -2.98 11.08
CA VAL A 224 2.57 -1.64 10.61
C VAL A 224 3.49 -0.97 11.61
N ALA A 225 3.17 -1.03 12.91
CA ALA A 225 3.98 -0.43 13.97
C ALA A 225 5.40 -1.04 14.01
N VAL A 226 5.54 -2.35 13.88
CA VAL A 226 6.84 -3.02 13.85
C VAL A 226 7.67 -2.57 12.64
N GLN A 227 7.04 -2.36 11.48
CA GLN A 227 7.76 -1.84 10.31
C GLN A 227 8.23 -0.39 10.48
N GLN A 228 7.48 0.44 11.20
CA GLN A 228 7.90 1.81 11.52
C GLN A 228 9.14 1.88 12.42
N LEU A 229 9.52 0.77 13.09
CA LEU A 229 10.76 0.68 13.87
C LEU A 229 12.02 0.62 12.97
N ASN A 230 11.87 0.26 11.69
CA ASN A 230 12.95 0.37 10.70
C ASN A 230 13.10 1.84 10.26
N GLY A 231 13.92 2.58 10.99
CA GLY A 231 14.20 3.99 10.72
C GLY A 231 14.99 4.23 9.44
N VAL A 232 14.83 5.41 8.84
CA VAL A 232 15.50 5.79 7.58
C VAL A 232 17.02 6.02 7.77
N TYR A 233 17.43 6.50 8.95
CA TYR A 233 18.83 6.89 9.22
C TYR A 233 19.54 5.96 10.21
N THR A 234 18.80 5.44 11.20
CA THR A 234 19.33 4.54 12.22
C THR A 234 18.22 3.58 12.64
N THR A 235 18.52 2.29 12.69
CA THR A 235 17.59 1.25 13.14
C THR A 235 18.12 0.62 14.41
N ASP A 236 17.34 0.65 15.48
CA ASP A 236 17.60 -0.15 16.67
C ASP A 236 17.16 -1.60 16.39
N GLN A 237 18.13 -2.42 16.01
CA GLN A 237 17.89 -3.81 15.66
C GLN A 237 17.29 -4.61 16.83
N SER A 238 17.64 -4.27 18.07
CA SER A 238 17.11 -4.93 19.26
C SER A 238 15.62 -4.63 19.42
N MET A 239 15.21 -3.37 19.18
CA MET A 239 13.80 -2.97 19.22
C MET A 239 12.98 -3.64 18.11
N VAL A 240 13.50 -3.70 16.89
CA VAL A 240 12.82 -4.37 15.75
C VAL A 240 12.61 -5.85 16.03
N ILE A 241 13.64 -6.57 16.50
CA ILE A 241 13.54 -8.00 16.82
C ILE A 241 12.57 -8.24 17.97
N ALA A 242 12.60 -7.40 19.03
CA ALA A 242 11.64 -7.50 20.12
C ALA A 242 10.19 -7.29 19.65
N GLY A 243 9.95 -6.30 18.78
CA GLY A 243 8.65 -6.08 18.14
C GLY A 243 8.18 -7.28 17.32
N ALA A 244 9.07 -7.85 16.50
CA ALA A 244 8.79 -9.04 15.70
C ALA A 244 8.50 -10.28 16.56
N LEU A 245 9.18 -10.45 17.69
CA LEU A 245 8.87 -11.54 18.62
C LEU A 245 7.48 -11.37 19.24
N MET A 246 7.14 -10.14 19.65
CA MET A 246 5.81 -9.86 20.21
C MET A 246 4.68 -10.10 19.20
N SER A 247 4.90 -9.81 17.91
CA SER A 247 3.89 -10.03 16.87
C SER A 247 3.60 -11.50 16.59
N VAL A 248 4.48 -12.42 16.98
CA VAL A 248 4.29 -13.88 16.82
C VAL A 248 3.47 -14.48 17.97
N ILE A 249 3.45 -13.86 19.16
CA ILE A 249 2.76 -14.40 20.35
C ILE A 249 1.28 -14.74 20.08
N PRO A 250 0.47 -13.86 19.44
CA PRO A 250 -0.94 -14.16 19.21
C PRO A 250 -1.15 -15.30 18.21
N LEU A 251 -0.26 -15.45 17.23
CA LEU A 251 -0.29 -16.56 16.27
C LEU A 251 -0.07 -17.90 16.98
N ILE A 252 0.89 -17.96 17.92
CA ILE A 252 1.12 -19.15 18.74
C ILE A 252 -0.12 -19.45 19.59
N GLY A 253 -0.73 -18.44 20.21
CA GLY A 253 -1.95 -18.60 21.00
C GLY A 253 -3.09 -19.24 20.20
N VAL A 254 -3.38 -18.70 19.02
CA VAL A 254 -4.42 -19.25 18.12
C VAL A 254 -4.05 -20.64 17.63
N PHE A 255 -2.78 -20.89 17.31
CA PHE A 255 -2.32 -22.22 16.90
C PHE A 255 -2.50 -23.26 18.00
N LEU A 256 -2.16 -22.95 19.24
CA LEU A 256 -2.33 -23.88 20.36
C LEU A 256 -3.80 -24.24 20.60
N ILE A 257 -4.71 -23.26 20.50
CA ILE A 257 -6.16 -23.49 20.59
C ILE A 257 -6.66 -24.32 19.40
N GLY A 258 -6.19 -24.00 18.20
CA GLY A 258 -6.61 -24.62 16.94
C GLY A 258 -6.06 -26.03 16.70
N SER A 259 -4.84 -26.31 17.15
CA SER A 259 -4.13 -27.58 16.91
C SER A 259 -4.90 -28.80 17.41
N ARG A 260 -5.62 -28.69 18.54
CA ARG A 260 -6.50 -29.75 19.06
C ARG A 260 -7.63 -30.11 18.09
N HIS A 261 -8.18 -29.14 17.37
CA HIS A 261 -9.23 -29.37 16.37
C HIS A 261 -8.65 -29.95 15.08
N PHE A 262 -7.46 -29.51 14.66
CA PHE A 262 -6.79 -30.08 13.48
C PHE A 262 -6.43 -31.56 13.67
N ILE A 263 -5.84 -31.91 14.81
CA ILE A 263 -5.41 -33.29 15.10
C ILE A 263 -6.60 -34.24 15.22
N ALA A 264 -7.70 -33.79 15.85
CA ALA A 264 -8.92 -34.60 15.97
C ALA A 264 -9.58 -34.91 14.61
N ASN A 265 -9.54 -33.97 13.66
CA ASN A 265 -10.12 -34.17 12.32
C ASN A 265 -9.23 -35.00 11.40
N LEU A 266 -7.90 -34.86 11.49
CA LEU A 266 -6.95 -35.70 10.75
C LEU A 266 -7.08 -37.18 11.16
N ALA A 267 -7.22 -37.45 12.46
CA ALA A 267 -7.45 -38.81 12.97
C ALA A 267 -8.80 -39.39 12.48
N ALA A 268 -9.86 -38.59 12.41
CA ALA A 268 -11.16 -39.03 11.90
C ALA A 268 -11.16 -39.29 10.38
N GLY A 269 -10.34 -38.56 9.61
CA GLY A 269 -10.15 -38.79 8.17
C GLY A 269 -9.29 -40.02 7.87
N ALA A 270 -8.33 -40.36 8.73
CA ALA A 270 -7.48 -41.54 8.59
C ALA A 270 -8.22 -42.86 8.84
N MET A 271 -9.33 -42.86 9.58
CA MET A 271 -10.17 -44.05 9.81
C MET A 271 -11.19 -44.32 8.70
N LYS A 272 -11.19 -43.54 7.61
CA LYS A 272 -12.08 -43.75 6.43
C LYS A 272 -11.42 -44.53 5.28
N PHE A 273 -10.35 -45.29 5.55
CA PHE A 273 -9.74 -46.22 4.60
C PHE A 273 -9.94 -47.66 5.04
#